data_AF-A0A6A4X8I3-F1
#
_entry.id   AF-A0A6A4X8I3-F1
#
_cell.length_a   1.000
_cell.length_b   1.000
_cell.length_c   1.000
_cell.angle_alpha   90.00
_cell.angle_beta   90.00
_cell.angle_gamma   90.00
#
_symmetry.space_group_name_H-M   'P 1'
#
loop_
_entity.id
_entity.type
_entity.pdbx_description
1 polymer ?
#
loop_
_entity_poly.entity_id
_entity_poly.type
_entity_poly.pdbx_seq_one_letter_code
_entity_poly.pdbx_strand_id
1 'polypeptide(L)'
;MFYINSQISTMNIMKKFWGSGGSAPEDAVMSQQIALSLTHLRKLYAEYVRPPQPLTEPEREAKLYSMLPLFCKVFAGSSGQEIWDRFPQCVQLSEFATKLMVTEIRRRAFNENTALASCEIISYLEMGSAEESSNGWMLLNTLNLLSSAGPTVVQSMVAAALPSTLVKCLYLFFDLPELGTDVAAGTEITPQESRNLLQKVFVQLMSRLCTSPCAADELARRDDLSLLFSAMTSSCPAHNVSWRKSASEVLMGLSRSGLSQNTINYIHNNGCVSLCVDNMRAADDLPPLETVEMFVSLFCFLKDSADVSQVLLADLRSSQGYIFLGEFLLKLEQDSAPESTDAARNLVLLLASLAMCGHTELQPSQAAAGTPFKLSGFSVPQPSGLGTSVRNVHAFQVLQTVFLRATSSSLCCVILDTISSVYHADRANYFILESQHTISQFAEKIHQKPKEAQDKFFQLLELVVFQLNYVPVKELISCSILLKQHCSVDCSLRCMESLLSILRFSPLFKDVYREVGILEVLVQCLARYADILKSRRQSEEDGDGEEDGKNVDW
;
A
#
# COMPACT_ATOMS: atom_id res chain seq x y z
N MET A 1 7.05 -6.26 -11.22
CA MET A 1 7.61 -5.76 -12.50
C MET A 1 8.60 -4.62 -12.34
N PHE A 2 8.37 -3.62 -11.46
CA PHE A 2 9.30 -2.49 -11.25
C PHE A 2 10.73 -2.88 -10.78
N TYR A 3 10.86 -4.00 -10.04
CA TYR A 3 12.15 -4.43 -9.48
C TYR A 3 13.18 -4.91 -10.52
N ILE A 4 12.72 -5.53 -11.61
CA ILE A 4 13.60 -6.11 -12.64
C ILE A 4 14.06 -5.02 -13.62
N ASN A 5 13.17 -4.10 -14.00
CA ASN A 5 13.51 -2.98 -14.89
C ASN A 5 14.42 -1.93 -14.20
N SER A 6 14.31 -1.77 -12.87
CA SER A 6 15.19 -0.88 -12.09
C SER A 6 16.63 -1.40 -12.01
N GLN A 7 16.84 -2.70 -11.77
CA GLN A 7 18.19 -3.29 -11.77
C GLN A 7 18.87 -3.22 -13.14
N ILE A 8 18.13 -3.43 -14.22
CA ILE A 8 18.66 -3.33 -15.59
C ILE A 8 19.05 -1.89 -15.94
N SER A 9 18.30 -0.89 -15.48
CA SER A 9 18.61 0.53 -15.73
C SER A 9 19.85 1.00 -14.96
N THR A 10 19.99 0.64 -13.68
CA THR A 10 21.19 0.95 -12.89
C THR A 10 22.41 0.20 -13.41
N MET A 11 22.26 -1.07 -13.83
CA MET A 11 23.32 -1.82 -14.51
C MET A 11 23.67 -1.23 -15.88
N ASN A 12 22.74 -0.65 -16.63
CA ASN A 12 23.04 -0.05 -17.94
C ASN A 12 23.69 1.34 -17.83
N ILE A 13 23.36 2.11 -16.78
CA ILE A 13 24.04 3.36 -16.46
C ILE A 13 25.44 3.04 -15.92
N MET A 14 25.58 2.12 -14.97
CA MET A 14 26.90 1.65 -14.52
C MET A 14 27.70 0.98 -15.66
N LYS A 15 27.10 0.22 -16.57
CA LYS A 15 27.82 -0.34 -17.75
C LYS A 15 28.22 0.71 -18.78
N LYS A 16 27.45 1.80 -18.93
CA LYS A 16 27.84 2.96 -19.76
C LYS A 16 28.94 3.78 -19.11
N PHE A 17 28.89 3.97 -17.79
CA PHE A 17 29.87 4.74 -17.02
C PHE A 17 31.19 4.00 -16.79
N TRP A 18 31.15 2.66 -16.69
CA TRP A 18 32.33 1.82 -16.47
C TRP A 18 32.87 1.21 -17.77
N GLY A 19 32.39 1.67 -18.92
CA GLY A 19 32.92 1.35 -20.25
C GLY A 19 32.77 -0.12 -20.64
N SER A 20 31.56 -0.56 -21.00
CA SER A 20 31.36 -1.85 -21.67
C SER A 20 30.59 -1.66 -22.98
N GLY A 21 31.34 -1.36 -24.04
CA GLY A 21 30.86 -1.36 -25.41
C GLY A 21 32.02 -1.68 -26.35
N GLY A 22 32.49 -2.93 -26.35
CA GLY A 22 33.67 -3.32 -27.11
C GLY A 22 33.81 -4.82 -27.33
N SER A 23 34.34 -5.18 -28.50
CA SER A 23 34.45 -6.54 -29.05
C SER A 23 35.45 -7.46 -28.33
N ALA A 24 35.32 -8.78 -28.58
CA ALA A 24 36.01 -9.91 -27.93
C ALA A 24 37.54 -9.86 -27.65
N PRO A 25 38.39 -9.03 -28.31
CA PRO A 25 39.79 -8.86 -27.90
C PRO A 25 39.99 -8.00 -26.63
N GLU A 26 39.04 -7.12 -26.27
CA GLU A 26 39.17 -6.20 -25.12
C GLU A 26 38.88 -6.88 -23.77
N ASP A 27 38.05 -7.93 -23.76
CA ASP A 27 37.66 -8.66 -22.55
C ASP A 27 38.85 -9.37 -21.86
N ALA A 28 39.83 -9.84 -22.64
CA ALA A 28 41.02 -10.51 -22.11
C ALA A 28 41.98 -9.52 -21.41
N VAL A 29 42.16 -8.34 -21.99
CA VAL A 29 43.00 -7.26 -21.42
C VAL A 29 42.34 -6.67 -20.17
N MET A 30 41.02 -6.43 -20.23
CA MET A 30 40.23 -5.98 -19.08
C MET A 30 40.29 -7.00 -17.93
N SER A 31 40.17 -8.30 -18.22
CA SER A 31 40.29 -9.37 -17.22
C SER A 31 41.67 -9.42 -16.56
N GLN A 32 42.74 -9.20 -17.32
CA GLN A 32 44.10 -9.15 -16.77
C GLN A 32 44.33 -7.91 -15.90
N GLN A 33 43.76 -6.76 -16.29
CA GLN A 33 43.80 -5.53 -15.49
C GLN A 33 43.00 -5.64 -14.19
N ILE A 34 41.85 -6.31 -14.21
CA ILE A 34 41.05 -6.62 -13.01
C ILE A 34 41.81 -7.56 -12.07
N ALA A 35 42.50 -8.57 -12.58
CA ALA A 35 43.31 -9.50 -11.77
C ALA A 35 44.50 -8.81 -11.08
N LEU A 36 45.18 -7.90 -11.78
CA LEU A 36 46.24 -7.06 -11.21
C LEU A 36 45.69 -6.11 -10.13
N SER A 37 44.55 -5.46 -10.41
CA SER A 37 43.86 -4.56 -9.48
C SER A 37 43.40 -5.30 -8.21
N LEU A 38 42.90 -6.54 -8.34
CA LEU A 38 42.53 -7.40 -7.22
C LEU A 38 43.75 -7.80 -6.37
N THR A 39 44.89 -8.07 -7.01
CA THR A 39 46.14 -8.40 -6.30
C THR A 39 46.63 -7.19 -5.51
N HIS A 40 46.55 -5.99 -6.09
CA HIS A 40 46.88 -4.74 -5.41
C HIS A 40 45.92 -4.48 -4.23
N LEU A 41 44.61 -4.66 -4.42
CA LEU A 41 43.61 -4.52 -3.37
C LEU A 41 43.89 -5.45 -2.18
N ARG A 42 44.23 -6.73 -2.44
CA ARG A 42 44.60 -7.69 -1.39
C ARG A 42 45.86 -7.26 -0.64
N LYS A 43 46.84 -6.68 -1.32
CA LYS A 43 48.05 -6.14 -0.69
C LYS A 43 47.74 -4.96 0.21
N LEU A 44 46.97 -3.98 -0.28
CA LEU A 44 46.54 -2.83 0.53
C LEU A 44 45.74 -3.28 1.75
N TYR A 45 44.83 -4.24 1.58
CA TYR A 45 44.07 -4.82 2.68
C TYR A 45 44.96 -5.51 3.72
N ALA A 46 45.97 -6.28 3.29
CA ALA A 46 46.91 -6.92 4.19
C ALA A 46 47.73 -5.89 5.01
N GLU A 47 48.17 -4.81 4.36
CA GLU A 47 48.86 -3.69 5.02
C GLU A 47 47.95 -2.88 5.95
N TYR A 48 46.65 -2.85 5.70
CA TYR A 48 45.66 -2.24 6.57
C TYR A 48 45.43 -3.05 7.84
N VAL A 49 45.24 -4.37 7.70
CA VAL A 49 44.97 -5.28 8.84
C VAL A 49 46.23 -5.52 9.69
N ARG A 50 47.40 -5.61 9.05
CA ARG A 50 48.70 -5.80 9.71
C ARG A 50 49.66 -4.69 9.28
N PRO A 51 49.51 -3.48 9.83
CA PRO A 51 50.39 -2.38 9.46
C PRO A 51 51.79 -2.58 10.07
N PRO A 52 52.85 -2.17 9.37
CA PRO A 52 54.22 -2.28 9.86
C PRO A 52 54.49 -1.40 11.10
N GLN A 53 53.67 -0.37 11.32
CA GLN A 53 53.67 0.51 12.49
C GLN A 53 52.22 0.68 12.97
N PRO A 54 51.99 0.87 14.29
CA PRO A 54 50.64 1.11 14.80
C PRO A 54 50.07 2.40 14.17
N LEU A 55 48.98 2.26 13.43
CA LEU A 55 48.29 3.38 12.78
C LEU A 55 47.42 4.12 13.78
N THR A 56 47.47 5.45 13.74
CA THR A 56 46.48 6.32 14.38
C THR A 56 45.12 6.18 13.69
N GLU A 57 44.04 6.60 14.35
CA GLU A 57 42.69 6.60 13.75
C GLU A 57 42.61 7.34 12.40
N PRO A 58 43.10 8.59 12.24
CA PRO A 58 43.01 9.29 10.95
C PRO A 58 43.85 8.63 9.85
N GLU A 59 45.00 8.03 10.18
CA GLU A 59 45.80 7.27 9.21
C GLU A 59 45.10 5.99 8.78
N ARG A 60 44.38 5.34 9.69
CA ARG A 60 43.56 4.18 9.39
C ARG A 60 42.40 4.56 8.47
N GLU A 61 41.71 5.66 8.72
CA GLU A 61 40.66 6.18 7.84
C GLU A 61 41.19 6.51 6.45
N ALA A 62 42.30 7.24 6.36
CA ALA A 62 42.93 7.61 5.08
C ALA A 62 43.33 6.38 4.25
N LYS A 63 43.89 5.34 4.89
CA LYS A 63 44.20 4.07 4.22
C LYS A 63 42.96 3.30 3.80
N LEU A 64 41.87 3.38 4.57
CA LEU A 64 40.60 2.75 4.17
C LEU A 64 40.06 3.46 2.93
N TYR A 65 39.98 4.79 2.94
CA TYR A 65 39.52 5.60 1.79
C TYR A 65 40.33 5.34 0.52
N SER A 66 41.66 5.19 0.61
CA SER A 66 42.48 4.90 -0.58
C SER A 66 42.23 3.52 -1.20
N MET A 67 41.67 2.57 -0.43
CA MET A 67 41.31 1.24 -0.94
C MET A 67 39.95 1.20 -1.63
N LEU A 68 39.00 2.07 -1.26
CA LEU A 68 37.60 2.00 -1.71
C LEU A 68 37.43 2.16 -3.23
N PRO A 69 38.07 3.14 -3.91
CA PRO A 69 37.94 3.28 -5.35
C PRO A 69 38.41 2.04 -6.10
N LEU A 70 39.51 1.42 -5.64
CA LEU A 70 40.03 0.19 -6.22
C LEU A 70 39.08 -0.99 -6.00
N PHE A 71 38.47 -1.09 -4.81
CA PHE A 71 37.45 -2.10 -4.53
C PHE A 71 36.24 -1.94 -5.46
N CYS A 72 35.67 -0.73 -5.54
CA CYS A 72 34.56 -0.41 -6.42
C CYS A 72 34.89 -0.77 -7.87
N LYS A 73 36.12 -0.48 -8.32
CA LYS A 73 36.56 -0.79 -9.69
C LYS A 73 36.72 -2.25 -10.01
N VAL A 74 37.24 -3.04 -9.07
CA VAL A 74 37.41 -4.49 -9.26
C VAL A 74 36.06 -5.21 -9.29
N PHE A 75 35.09 -4.74 -8.51
CA PHE A 75 33.80 -5.40 -8.32
C PHE A 75 32.63 -4.67 -8.99
N ALA A 76 32.90 -3.66 -9.81
CA ALA A 76 31.88 -2.97 -10.61
C ALA A 76 31.19 -3.96 -11.54
N GLY A 77 29.93 -4.27 -11.26
CA GLY A 77 29.14 -5.23 -12.04
C GLY A 77 29.37 -6.70 -11.71
N SER A 78 30.20 -7.04 -10.71
CA SER A 78 30.32 -8.41 -10.21
C SER A 78 29.07 -8.86 -9.49
N SER A 79 28.74 -10.15 -9.62
CA SER A 79 27.70 -10.77 -8.80
C SER A 79 28.15 -10.89 -7.33
N GLY A 80 27.21 -10.97 -6.40
CA GLY A 80 27.51 -11.15 -4.97
C GLY A 80 28.39 -12.38 -4.69
N GLN A 81 28.15 -13.46 -5.43
CA GLN A 81 28.93 -14.70 -5.31
C GLN A 81 30.37 -14.52 -5.81
N GLU A 82 30.60 -13.77 -6.89
CA GLU A 82 31.95 -13.43 -7.35
C GLU A 82 32.72 -12.59 -6.33
N ILE A 83 32.06 -11.66 -5.64
CA ILE A 83 32.69 -10.86 -4.57
C ILE A 83 33.13 -11.79 -3.45
N TRP A 84 32.27 -12.71 -3.02
CA TRP A 84 32.56 -13.68 -1.97
C TRP A 84 33.75 -14.58 -2.34
N ASP A 85 33.75 -15.13 -3.56
CA ASP A 85 34.77 -16.07 -4.02
C ASP A 85 36.13 -15.39 -4.26
N ARG A 86 36.13 -14.18 -4.83
CA ARG A 86 37.35 -13.44 -5.16
C ARG A 86 37.90 -12.66 -3.98
N PHE A 87 37.07 -12.31 -2.99
CA PHE A 87 37.51 -11.57 -1.79
C PHE A 87 36.84 -12.14 -0.52
N PRO A 88 37.37 -13.26 0.02
CA PRO A 88 36.83 -13.90 1.22
C PRO A 88 36.84 -13.02 2.48
N GLN A 89 37.63 -11.93 2.48
CA GLN A 89 37.70 -10.96 3.57
C GLN A 89 36.57 -9.91 3.55
N CYS A 90 35.56 -10.09 2.69
CA CYS A 90 34.46 -9.15 2.52
C CYS A 90 33.72 -8.80 3.82
N VAL A 91 33.54 -9.76 4.75
CA VAL A 91 32.89 -9.51 6.06
C VAL A 91 33.71 -8.54 6.94
N GLN A 92 35.03 -8.71 6.99
CA GLN A 92 35.87 -7.80 7.80
C GLN A 92 35.95 -6.42 7.16
N LEU A 93 36.06 -6.37 5.82
CA LEU A 93 36.04 -5.11 5.10
C LEU A 93 34.70 -4.37 5.28
N SER A 94 33.56 -5.09 5.28
CA SER A 94 32.25 -4.48 5.55
C SER A 94 32.18 -3.93 6.97
N GLU A 95 32.69 -4.64 7.98
CA GLU A 95 32.72 -4.10 9.35
C GLU A 95 33.52 -2.80 9.45
N PHE A 96 34.70 -2.72 8.82
CA PHE A 96 35.51 -1.50 8.83
C PHE A 96 34.82 -0.36 8.07
N ALA A 97 34.31 -0.64 6.87
CA ALA A 97 33.59 0.35 6.06
C ALA A 97 32.31 0.85 6.76
N THR A 98 31.56 -0.05 7.41
CA THR A 98 30.35 0.31 8.15
C THR A 98 30.68 1.16 9.36
N LYS A 99 31.68 0.78 10.16
CA LYS A 99 32.10 1.60 11.32
C LYS A 99 32.52 3.00 10.89
N LEU A 100 33.29 3.11 9.80
CA LEU A 100 33.66 4.40 9.23
C LEU A 100 32.41 5.21 8.82
N MET A 101 31.49 4.61 8.06
CA MET A 101 30.27 5.28 7.61
C MET A 101 29.43 5.79 8.79
N VAL A 102 29.25 4.96 9.82
CA VAL A 102 28.48 5.32 11.01
C VAL A 102 29.15 6.46 11.79
N THR A 103 30.46 6.42 11.96
CA THR A 103 31.21 7.51 12.61
C THR A 103 31.14 8.81 11.80
N GLU A 104 31.29 8.74 10.49
CA GLU A 104 31.29 9.90 9.60
C GLU A 104 29.93 10.59 9.51
N ILE A 105 28.84 9.82 9.48
CA ILE A 105 27.48 10.35 9.54
C ILE A 105 27.23 10.99 10.90
N ARG A 106 27.57 10.31 12.01
CA ARG A 106 27.36 10.85 13.36
C ARG A 106 28.14 12.14 13.61
N ARG A 107 29.36 12.22 13.07
CA ARG A 107 30.20 13.42 13.15
C ARG A 107 29.52 14.65 12.51
N ARG A 108 28.85 14.45 11.37
CA ARG A 108 28.11 15.50 10.65
C ARG A 108 26.72 15.76 11.21
N ALA A 109 26.10 14.74 11.81
CA ALA A 109 24.81 14.86 12.48
C ALA A 109 24.86 15.58 13.83
N PHE A 110 26.06 15.93 14.34
CA PHE A 110 26.22 16.58 15.65
C PHE A 110 25.75 18.05 15.67
N ASN A 111 25.44 18.64 14.51
CA ASN A 111 24.96 20.01 14.43
C ASN A 111 23.54 20.15 15.03
N GLU A 112 23.28 21.17 15.84
CA GLU A 112 21.98 21.39 16.49
C GLU A 112 20.87 21.72 15.48
N ASN A 113 21.24 22.23 14.30
CA ASN A 113 20.31 22.52 13.21
C ASN A 113 20.19 21.31 12.26
N THR A 114 18.99 20.70 12.22
CA THR A 114 18.69 19.52 11.40
C THR A 114 18.90 19.75 9.91
N ALA A 115 18.61 20.97 9.40
CA ALA A 115 18.79 21.32 8.00
C ALA A 115 20.26 21.46 7.60
N LEU A 116 21.12 21.97 8.49
CA LEU A 116 22.57 22.01 8.24
C LEU A 116 23.18 20.61 8.33
N ALA A 117 22.78 19.82 9.32
CA ALA A 117 23.19 18.43 9.45
C ALA A 117 22.82 17.61 8.20
N SER A 118 21.61 17.78 7.67
CA SER A 118 21.16 17.08 6.46
C SER A 118 21.98 17.48 5.24
N CYS A 119 22.32 18.76 5.08
CA CYS A 119 23.17 19.27 3.99
C CYS A 119 24.61 18.74 4.09
N GLU A 120 25.21 18.70 5.28
CA GLU A 120 26.55 18.15 5.49
C GLU A 120 26.63 16.65 5.16
N ILE A 121 25.63 15.88 5.58
CA ILE A 121 25.56 14.44 5.28
C ILE A 121 25.41 14.22 3.78
N ILE A 122 24.49 14.93 3.13
CA ILE A 122 24.26 14.82 1.69
C ILE A 122 25.49 15.20 0.89
N SER A 123 26.11 16.35 1.18
CA SER A 123 27.31 16.80 0.46
C SER A 123 28.48 15.82 0.57
N TYR A 124 28.58 15.10 1.69
CA TYR A 124 29.56 14.03 1.86
C TYR A 124 29.22 12.76 1.06
N LEU A 125 27.95 12.37 1.02
CA LEU A 125 27.51 11.16 0.32
C LEU A 125 27.39 11.35 -1.19
N GLU A 126 27.24 12.58 -1.68
CA GLU A 126 27.11 12.86 -3.09
C GLU A 126 28.39 12.65 -3.90
N MET A 127 28.18 12.38 -5.19
CA MET A 127 29.28 12.36 -6.14
C MET A 127 29.81 13.78 -6.33
N GLY A 128 31.10 13.97 -6.05
CA GLY A 128 31.81 15.22 -6.31
C GLY A 128 32.18 15.36 -7.79
N SER A 129 32.76 16.50 -8.18
CA SER A 129 33.18 16.80 -9.56
C SER A 129 34.28 15.86 -10.12
N ALA A 130 34.95 15.09 -9.26
CA ALA A 130 35.83 13.99 -9.66
C ALA A 130 35.39 12.71 -8.92
N GLU A 131 35.02 11.66 -9.66
CA GLU A 131 34.45 10.43 -9.12
C GLU A 131 35.34 9.76 -8.08
N GLU A 132 36.66 9.79 -8.26
CA GLU A 132 37.65 9.13 -7.40
C GLU A 132 38.01 9.92 -6.11
N SER A 133 37.53 11.16 -5.95
CA SER A 133 37.85 12.01 -4.80
C SER A 133 36.73 12.11 -3.75
N SER A 134 35.50 11.69 -4.08
CA SER A 134 34.40 11.69 -3.10
C SER A 134 34.47 10.48 -2.20
N ASN A 135 35.11 10.68 -1.04
CA ASN A 135 35.30 9.68 0.01
C ASN A 135 33.98 9.03 0.46
N GLY A 136 32.92 9.83 0.69
CA GLY A 136 31.63 9.31 1.15
C GLY A 136 30.85 8.57 0.08
N TRP A 137 30.87 9.06 -1.16
CA TRP A 137 30.29 8.36 -2.31
C TRP A 137 30.92 6.98 -2.54
N MET A 138 32.26 6.91 -2.47
CA MET A 138 32.98 5.64 -2.62
C MET A 138 32.71 4.67 -1.46
N LEU A 139 32.55 5.18 -0.24
CA LEU A 139 32.18 4.38 0.92
C LEU A 139 30.76 3.81 0.80
N LEU A 140 29.80 4.63 0.36
CA LEU A 140 28.43 4.18 0.12
C LEU A 140 28.38 3.09 -0.95
N ASN A 141 29.07 3.28 -2.08
CA ASN A 141 29.14 2.28 -3.14
C ASN A 141 29.83 0.98 -2.69
N THR A 142 30.91 1.09 -1.92
CA THR A 142 31.59 -0.08 -1.36
C THR A 142 30.63 -0.88 -0.47
N LEU A 143 29.90 -0.23 0.43
CA LEU A 143 28.89 -0.88 1.26
C LEU A 143 27.75 -1.47 0.43
N ASN A 144 27.29 -0.77 -0.60
CA ASN A 144 26.27 -1.27 -1.51
C ASN A 144 26.73 -2.55 -2.23
N LEU A 145 27.94 -2.60 -2.77
CA LEU A 145 28.50 -3.80 -3.39
C LEU A 145 28.66 -4.94 -2.37
N LEU A 146 29.24 -4.66 -1.20
CA LEU A 146 29.44 -5.65 -0.15
C LEU A 146 28.12 -6.24 0.37
N SER A 147 27.05 -5.43 0.46
CA SER A 147 25.72 -5.91 0.89
C SER A 147 25.14 -6.98 -0.05
N SER A 148 25.64 -7.08 -1.28
CA SER A 148 25.24 -8.14 -2.23
C SER A 148 25.96 -9.46 -2.02
N ALA A 149 27.07 -9.49 -1.26
CA ALA A 149 27.94 -10.65 -1.11
C ALA A 149 27.38 -11.76 -0.19
N GLY A 150 26.25 -11.51 0.50
CA GLY A 150 25.52 -12.54 1.25
C GLY A 150 25.00 -12.09 2.62
N PRO A 151 24.20 -12.93 3.29
CA PRO A 151 23.53 -12.60 4.55
C PRO A 151 24.50 -12.39 5.71
N THR A 152 25.65 -13.06 5.72
CA THR A 152 26.70 -12.89 6.75
C THR A 152 27.31 -11.49 6.73
N VAL A 153 27.55 -10.95 5.53
CA VAL A 153 28.01 -9.57 5.35
C VAL A 153 26.95 -8.58 5.83
N VAL A 154 25.70 -8.78 5.43
CA VAL A 154 24.58 -7.94 5.90
C VAL A 154 24.46 -7.97 7.43
N GLN A 155 24.54 -9.14 8.06
CA GLN A 155 24.52 -9.27 9.52
C GLN A 155 25.64 -8.47 10.20
N SER A 156 26.86 -8.45 9.63
CA SER A 156 27.96 -7.64 10.16
C SER A 156 27.67 -6.14 10.09
N MET A 157 27.04 -5.68 9.00
CA MET A 157 26.64 -4.28 8.83
C MET A 157 25.52 -3.89 9.81
N VAL A 158 24.54 -4.79 10.03
CA VAL A 158 23.48 -4.62 11.01
C VAL A 158 24.04 -4.55 12.43
N ALA A 159 24.97 -5.44 12.80
CA ALA A 159 25.61 -5.44 14.12
C ALA A 159 26.34 -4.13 14.42
N ALA A 160 26.88 -3.48 13.38
CA ALA A 160 27.53 -2.18 13.47
C ALA A 160 26.57 -0.97 13.38
N ALA A 161 25.25 -1.18 13.45
CA ALA A 161 24.20 -0.15 13.47
C ALA A 161 24.13 0.71 12.18
N LEU A 162 24.40 0.09 11.03
CA LEU A 162 24.21 0.76 9.73
C LEU A 162 22.73 1.08 9.45
N PRO A 163 21.76 0.14 9.62
CA PRO A 163 20.36 0.41 9.28
C PRO A 163 19.80 1.60 10.06
N SER A 164 19.92 1.61 11.39
CA SER A 164 19.50 2.72 12.25
C SER A 164 20.10 4.07 11.85
N THR A 165 21.39 4.07 11.49
CA THR A 165 22.09 5.29 11.08
C THR A 165 21.57 5.82 9.75
N LEU A 166 21.33 4.95 8.77
CA LEU A 166 20.78 5.33 7.47
C LEU A 166 19.29 5.73 7.57
N VAL A 167 18.49 5.11 8.44
CA VAL A 167 17.11 5.56 8.72
C VAL A 167 17.09 6.99 9.26
N LYS A 168 18.01 7.33 10.17
CA LYS A 168 18.15 8.71 10.67
C LYS A 168 18.52 9.69 9.57
N CYS A 169 19.46 9.32 8.68
CA CYS A 169 19.76 10.14 7.51
C CYS A 169 18.53 10.37 6.63
N LEU A 170 17.79 9.30 6.34
CA LEU A 170 16.59 9.37 5.51
C LEU A 170 15.55 10.33 6.11
N TYR A 171 15.37 10.29 7.43
CA TYR A 171 14.48 11.22 8.13
C TYR A 171 14.99 12.67 8.05
N LEU A 172 16.29 12.91 8.27
CA LEU A 172 16.90 14.23 8.15
C LEU A 172 16.83 14.81 6.72
N PHE A 173 16.78 13.95 5.70
CA PHE A 173 16.68 14.40 4.30
C PHE A 173 15.34 15.07 3.96
N PHE A 174 14.35 15.04 4.86
CA PHE A 174 13.11 15.79 4.69
C PHE A 174 13.31 17.30 4.87
N ASP A 175 14.35 17.70 5.60
CA ASP A 175 14.72 19.11 5.85
C ASP A 175 15.66 19.69 4.78
N LEU A 176 15.89 18.97 3.66
CA LEU A 176 16.79 19.45 2.61
C LEU A 176 16.22 20.64 1.86
N PRO A 177 17.05 21.68 1.59
CA PRO A 177 16.65 22.81 0.77
C PRO A 177 16.49 22.40 -0.70
N GLU A 178 15.72 23.19 -1.44
CA GLU A 178 15.58 23.03 -2.88
C GLU A 178 16.93 23.25 -3.58
N LEU A 179 17.25 22.39 -4.54
CA LEU A 179 18.47 22.53 -5.32
C LEU A 179 18.31 23.70 -6.31
N GLY A 180 19.28 24.61 -6.33
CA GLY A 180 19.30 25.69 -7.31
C GLY A 180 19.36 25.16 -8.75
N THR A 181 18.69 25.84 -9.67
CA THR A 181 18.63 25.49 -11.11
C THR A 181 19.91 25.83 -11.88
N ASP A 182 20.91 26.42 -11.23
CA ASP A 182 22.12 26.92 -11.88
C ASP A 182 23.05 25.76 -12.25
N VAL A 183 22.99 25.39 -13.53
CA VAL A 183 23.97 24.47 -14.14
C VAL A 183 25.29 25.22 -14.26
N ALA A 184 26.24 24.93 -13.36
CA ALA A 184 27.60 25.41 -13.52
C ALA A 184 28.17 24.85 -14.84
N ALA A 185 28.37 25.73 -15.82
CA ALA A 185 28.90 25.38 -17.13
C ALA A 185 30.26 24.66 -16.97
N GLY A 186 30.30 23.36 -17.26
CA GLY A 186 31.53 22.54 -17.22
C GLY A 186 31.53 21.31 -16.32
N THR A 187 30.42 20.95 -15.67
CA THR A 187 30.28 19.65 -14.96
C THR A 187 29.49 18.65 -15.81
N GLU A 188 29.99 17.42 -15.96
CA GLU A 188 29.33 16.36 -16.76
C GLU A 188 28.03 15.84 -16.14
N ILE A 189 27.80 16.09 -14.84
CA ILE A 189 26.66 15.62 -14.06
C ILE A 189 26.03 16.80 -13.34
N THR A 190 24.72 16.99 -13.51
CA THR A 190 23.97 18.04 -12.80
C THR A 190 23.77 17.70 -11.32
N PRO A 191 23.59 18.70 -10.43
CA PRO A 191 23.28 18.45 -9.01
C PRO A 191 22.05 17.56 -8.81
N GLN A 192 21.03 17.71 -9.67
CA GLN A 192 19.84 16.87 -9.64
C GLN A 192 20.12 15.42 -10.02
N GLU A 193 20.97 15.18 -11.02
CA GLU A 193 21.38 13.82 -11.40
C GLU A 193 22.23 13.15 -10.31
N SER A 194 23.14 13.90 -9.68
CA SER A 194 23.92 13.42 -8.53
C SER A 194 22.98 13.03 -7.37
N ARG A 195 22.00 13.87 -7.05
CA ARG A 195 20.98 13.60 -6.03
C ARG A 195 20.14 12.35 -6.34
N ASN A 196 19.69 12.23 -7.57
CA ASN A 196 18.90 11.08 -8.03
C ASN A 196 19.72 9.78 -7.99
N LEU A 197 21.01 9.84 -8.35
CA LEU A 197 21.91 8.70 -8.30
C LEU A 197 22.20 8.28 -6.85
N LEU A 198 22.45 9.25 -5.97
CA LEU A 198 22.58 9.03 -4.53
C LEU A 198 21.35 8.34 -3.98
N GLN A 199 20.16 8.88 -4.24
CA GLN A 199 18.91 8.30 -3.79
C GLN A 199 18.78 6.82 -4.22
N LYS A 200 19.08 6.50 -5.50
CA LYS A 200 19.01 5.14 -6.00
C LYS A 200 19.97 4.19 -5.26
N VAL A 201 21.23 4.58 -5.09
CA VAL A 201 22.22 3.74 -4.39
C VAL A 201 21.88 3.61 -2.90
N PHE A 202 21.42 4.68 -2.27
CA PHE A 202 21.00 4.72 -0.88
C PHE A 202 19.83 3.77 -0.62
N VAL A 203 18.78 3.85 -1.44
CA VAL A 203 17.61 2.94 -1.37
C VAL A 203 18.03 1.52 -1.64
N GLN A 204 18.88 1.27 -2.63
CA GLN A 204 19.35 -0.08 -2.95
C GLN A 204 20.07 -0.73 -1.77
N LEU A 205 20.97 -0.01 -1.10
CA LEU A 205 21.64 -0.49 0.11
C LEU A 205 20.63 -0.73 1.23
N MET A 206 19.77 0.23 1.52
CA MET A 206 18.75 0.12 2.57
C MET A 206 17.80 -1.06 2.34
N SER A 207 17.29 -1.23 1.14
CA SER A 207 16.43 -2.35 0.76
C SER A 207 17.13 -3.70 0.98
N ARG A 208 18.43 -3.82 0.65
CA ARG A 208 19.19 -5.05 0.91
C ARG A 208 19.38 -5.33 2.40
N LEU A 209 19.67 -4.29 3.19
CA LEU A 209 19.82 -4.42 4.64
C LEU A 209 18.50 -4.80 5.30
N CYS A 210 17.42 -4.06 5.00
CA CYS A 210 16.10 -4.20 5.60
C CYS A 210 15.32 -5.43 5.11
N THR A 211 15.81 -6.14 4.09
CA THR A 211 15.28 -7.48 3.74
C THR A 211 15.76 -8.58 4.71
N SER A 212 16.69 -8.27 5.62
CA SER A 212 17.15 -9.21 6.65
C SER A 212 16.33 -9.06 7.94
N PRO A 213 15.83 -10.14 8.56
CA PRO A 213 15.12 -10.08 9.83
C PRO A 213 15.90 -9.39 10.95
N CYS A 214 17.23 -9.56 10.97
CA CYS A 214 18.05 -8.93 12.00
C CYS A 214 18.06 -7.40 11.92
N ALA A 215 17.81 -6.82 10.74
CA ALA A 215 17.73 -5.37 10.58
C ALA A 215 16.47 -4.81 11.25
N ALA A 216 15.33 -5.48 11.12
CA ALA A 216 14.09 -5.06 11.78
C ALA A 216 14.23 -5.09 13.31
N ASP A 217 14.82 -6.16 13.85
CA ASP A 217 15.11 -6.26 15.29
C ASP A 217 16.13 -5.21 15.76
N GLU A 218 17.09 -4.84 14.91
CA GLU A 218 18.05 -3.77 15.20
C GLU A 218 17.37 -2.41 15.29
N LEU A 219 16.55 -2.07 14.30
CA LEU A 219 15.79 -0.83 14.26
C LEU A 219 14.82 -0.72 15.44
N ALA A 220 14.12 -1.81 15.78
CA ALA A 220 13.23 -1.85 16.95
C ALA A 220 13.99 -1.65 18.26
N ARG A 221 15.16 -2.31 18.44
CA ARG A 221 15.97 -2.18 19.66
C ARG A 221 16.59 -0.79 19.83
N ARG A 222 16.90 -0.11 18.73
CA ARG A 222 17.48 1.25 18.73
C ARG A 222 16.44 2.36 18.80
N ASP A 223 15.15 2.01 18.78
CA ASP A 223 14.03 2.94 18.73
C ASP A 223 13.97 3.79 17.44
N ASP A 224 14.48 3.24 16.34
CA ASP A 224 14.59 3.97 15.06
C ASP A 224 13.57 3.49 14.02
N LEU A 225 12.86 2.38 14.28
CA LEU A 225 11.83 1.88 13.35
C LEU A 225 10.62 2.83 13.26
N SER A 226 10.26 3.50 14.36
CA SER A 226 9.19 4.51 14.39
C SER A 226 9.44 5.67 13.42
N LEU A 227 10.71 6.03 13.18
CA LEU A 227 11.09 7.07 12.23
C LEU A 227 10.69 6.74 10.79
N LEU A 228 10.70 5.45 10.39
CA LEU A 228 10.23 5.04 9.06
C LEU A 228 8.71 5.21 8.92
N PHE A 229 7.95 4.93 9.97
CA PHE A 229 6.49 5.15 10.01
C PHE A 229 6.14 6.63 9.95
N SER A 230 6.88 7.46 10.70
CA SER A 230 6.78 8.91 10.57
C SER A 230 7.10 9.34 9.14
N ALA A 231 8.28 8.97 8.63
CA ALA A 231 8.77 9.41 7.33
C ALA A 231 7.80 9.12 6.18
N MET A 232 7.17 7.93 6.12
CA MET A 232 6.26 7.61 5.01
C MET A 232 4.99 8.47 4.97
N THR A 233 4.59 9.06 6.10
CA THR A 233 3.33 9.80 6.25
C THR A 233 3.54 11.28 6.59
N SER A 234 4.77 11.72 6.86
CA SER A 234 5.08 13.13 7.11
C SER A 234 4.83 13.98 5.86
N SER A 235 4.29 15.18 6.09
CA SER A 235 4.27 16.24 5.07
C SER A 235 5.70 16.67 4.76
N CYS A 236 6.00 16.82 3.47
CA CYS A 236 7.31 17.26 3.02
C CYS A 236 7.16 18.12 1.76
N PRO A 237 8.11 19.04 1.48
CA PRO A 237 8.15 19.78 0.23
C PRO A 237 8.18 18.87 -1.01
N ALA A 238 7.65 19.35 -2.13
CA ALA A 238 7.53 18.58 -3.37
C ALA A 238 8.86 17.96 -3.85
N HIS A 239 9.98 18.69 -3.67
CA HIS A 239 11.31 18.21 -4.06
C HIS A 239 11.84 17.06 -3.18
N ASN A 240 11.29 16.87 -1.97
CA ASN A 240 11.69 15.80 -1.04
C ASN A 240 10.73 14.59 -1.05
N VAL A 241 9.66 14.62 -1.85
CA VAL A 241 8.70 13.50 -1.97
C VAL A 241 9.39 12.20 -2.39
N SER A 242 10.48 12.28 -3.14
CA SER A 242 11.27 11.12 -3.54
C SER A 242 11.82 10.35 -2.33
N TRP A 243 12.29 11.06 -1.28
CA TRP A 243 12.76 10.46 -0.03
C TRP A 243 11.65 9.83 0.80
N ARG A 244 10.44 10.40 0.76
CA ARG A 244 9.25 9.76 1.35
C ARG A 244 8.92 8.44 0.67
N LYS A 245 8.97 8.41 -0.67
CA LYS A 245 8.80 7.17 -1.45
C LYS A 245 9.88 6.14 -1.11
N SER A 246 11.11 6.58 -0.89
CA SER A 246 12.21 5.74 -0.41
C SER A 246 11.93 5.14 0.97
N ALA A 247 11.37 5.90 1.91
CA ALA A 247 10.98 5.39 3.22
C ALA A 247 9.91 4.31 3.12
N SER A 248 8.88 4.52 2.29
CA SER A 248 7.85 3.51 2.00
C SER A 248 8.46 2.25 1.40
N GLU A 249 9.38 2.36 0.42
CA GLU A 249 10.03 1.20 -0.21
C GLU A 249 10.84 0.38 0.80
N VAL A 250 11.61 1.04 1.66
CA VAL A 250 12.41 0.38 2.71
C VAL A 250 11.50 -0.35 3.69
N LEU A 251 10.40 0.27 4.14
CA LEU A 251 9.48 -0.38 5.05
C LEU A 251 8.74 -1.56 4.38
N MET A 252 8.42 -1.46 3.09
CA MET A 252 7.88 -2.59 2.32
C MET A 252 8.88 -3.74 2.14
N GLY A 253 10.19 -3.46 2.10
CA GLY A 253 11.21 -4.51 2.15
C GLY A 253 11.22 -5.22 3.51
N LEU A 254 11.11 -4.45 4.58
CA LEU A 254 11.05 -4.93 5.96
C LEU A 254 9.80 -5.76 6.23
N SER A 255 8.62 -5.34 5.73
CA SER A 255 7.36 -6.06 5.96
C SER A 255 7.38 -7.48 5.42
N ARG A 256 8.01 -7.70 4.27
CA ARG A 256 8.02 -9.01 3.59
C ARG A 256 8.93 -10.06 4.23
N SER A 257 9.91 -9.64 5.03
CA SER A 257 11.02 -10.51 5.42
C SER A 257 11.52 -10.30 6.84
N GLY A 258 11.19 -9.17 7.46
CA GLY A 258 11.67 -8.80 8.79
C GLY A 258 10.61 -8.69 9.87
N LEU A 259 9.35 -9.08 9.60
CA LEU A 259 8.32 -9.06 10.64
C LEU A 259 8.46 -10.25 11.58
N SER A 260 8.90 -9.95 12.81
CA SER A 260 8.83 -10.85 13.96
C SER A 260 7.77 -10.38 14.95
N GLN A 261 7.35 -11.25 15.87
CA GLN A 261 6.45 -10.84 16.96
C GLN A 261 7.04 -9.71 17.81
N ASN A 262 8.37 -9.68 17.98
CA ASN A 262 9.06 -8.61 18.70
C ASN A 262 8.95 -7.27 17.98
N THR A 263 9.14 -7.27 16.65
CA THR A 263 8.97 -6.08 15.81
C THR A 263 7.53 -5.58 15.87
N ILE A 264 6.54 -6.47 15.78
CA ILE A 264 5.11 -6.11 15.88
C ILE A 264 4.79 -5.51 17.25
N ASN A 265 5.28 -6.11 18.34
CA ASN A 265 5.09 -5.57 19.68
C ASN A 265 5.73 -4.18 19.83
N TYR A 266 6.91 -3.96 19.25
CA TYR A 266 7.53 -2.63 19.23
C TYR A 266 6.67 -1.61 18.47
N ILE A 267 6.16 -1.97 17.28
CA ILE A 267 5.32 -1.08 16.44
C ILE A 267 4.04 -0.70 17.19
N HIS A 268 3.42 -1.68 17.86
CA HIS A 268 2.23 -1.47 18.70
C HIS A 268 2.52 -0.53 19.87
N ASN A 269 3.56 -0.83 20.66
CA ASN A 269 3.88 -0.08 21.88
C ASN A 269 4.28 1.37 21.60
N ASN A 270 4.88 1.65 20.45
CA ASN A 270 5.26 3.00 20.04
C ASN A 270 4.15 3.73 19.25
N GLY A 271 2.97 3.13 19.09
CA GLY A 271 1.84 3.77 18.40
C GLY A 271 2.16 4.16 16.96
N CYS A 272 2.96 3.36 16.24
CA CYS A 272 3.40 3.73 14.90
C CYS A 272 2.23 3.80 13.90
N VAL A 273 1.22 2.93 14.03
CA VAL A 273 0.03 2.96 13.18
C VAL A 273 -0.82 4.21 13.46
N SER A 274 -1.02 4.56 14.74
CA SER A 274 -1.71 5.80 15.11
C SER A 274 -0.99 7.03 14.59
N LEU A 275 0.34 7.07 14.70
CA LEU A 275 1.16 8.17 14.16
C LEU A 275 0.94 8.35 12.65
N CYS A 276 0.93 7.27 11.88
CA CYS A 276 0.65 7.34 10.45
C CYS A 276 -0.74 7.93 10.15
N VAL A 277 -1.75 7.49 10.89
CA VAL A 277 -3.13 7.99 10.71
C VAL A 277 -3.23 9.47 11.08
N ASP A 278 -2.60 9.89 12.16
CA ASP A 278 -2.64 11.29 12.61
C ASP A 278 -1.88 12.21 11.65
N ASN A 279 -0.72 11.78 11.14
CA ASN A 279 0.02 12.51 10.11
C ASN A 279 -0.80 12.69 8.82
N MET A 280 -1.46 11.63 8.36
CA MET A 280 -2.32 11.70 7.16
C MET A 280 -3.54 12.61 7.37
N ARG A 281 -4.09 12.68 8.59
CA ARG A 281 -5.17 13.62 8.92
C ARG A 281 -4.70 15.07 8.97
N ALA A 282 -3.52 15.31 9.51
CA ALA A 282 -2.94 16.65 9.58
C ALA A 282 -2.52 17.20 8.20
N ALA A 283 -2.36 16.32 7.22
CA ALA A 283 -1.95 16.65 5.85
C ALA A 283 -3.10 17.22 4.97
N ASP A 284 -3.98 18.05 5.52
CA ASP A 284 -5.18 18.54 4.81
C ASP A 284 -4.85 19.42 3.58
N ASP A 285 -3.67 20.06 3.58
CA ASP A 285 -3.18 20.92 2.49
C ASP A 285 -2.45 20.16 1.36
N LEU A 286 -2.19 18.85 1.54
CA LEU A 286 -1.51 18.05 0.52
C LEU A 286 -2.47 17.66 -0.62
N PRO A 287 -1.95 17.47 -1.85
CA PRO A 287 -2.71 16.88 -2.94
C PRO A 287 -3.30 15.52 -2.51
N PRO A 288 -4.59 15.23 -2.80
CA PRO A 288 -5.23 13.99 -2.36
C PRO A 288 -4.47 12.73 -2.78
N LEU A 289 -3.82 12.75 -3.95
CA LEU A 289 -3.01 11.62 -4.43
C LEU A 289 -1.82 11.29 -3.52
N GLU A 290 -1.24 12.26 -2.83
CA GLU A 290 -0.16 11.98 -1.87
C GLU A 290 -0.69 11.18 -0.67
N THR A 291 -1.84 11.57 -0.14
CA THR A 291 -2.50 10.83 0.96
C THR A 291 -2.91 9.43 0.50
N VAL A 292 -3.32 9.25 -0.76
CA VAL A 292 -3.57 7.93 -1.35
C VAL A 292 -2.31 7.06 -1.34
N GLU A 293 -1.15 7.59 -1.74
CA GLU A 293 0.12 6.87 -1.68
C GLU A 293 0.52 6.48 -0.24
N MET A 294 0.23 7.35 0.74
CA MET A 294 0.44 7.06 2.17
C MET A 294 -0.46 5.90 2.65
N PHE A 295 -1.76 5.92 2.30
CA PHE A 295 -2.68 4.82 2.59
C PHE A 295 -2.23 3.50 1.96
N VAL A 296 -1.82 3.54 0.69
CA VAL A 296 -1.32 2.35 -0.02
C VAL A 296 -0.11 1.78 0.71
N SER A 297 0.84 2.62 1.12
CA SER A 297 2.05 2.20 1.84
C SER A 297 1.70 1.54 3.18
N LEU A 298 0.85 2.19 3.99
CA LEU A 298 0.42 1.68 5.29
C LEU A 298 -0.35 0.36 5.13
N PHE A 299 -1.26 0.25 4.16
CA PHE A 299 -2.10 -0.94 3.99
C PHE A 299 -1.32 -2.12 3.42
N CYS A 300 -0.36 -1.89 2.54
CA CYS A 300 0.55 -2.94 2.11
C CYS A 300 1.36 -3.49 3.31
N PHE A 301 1.84 -2.61 4.19
CA PHE A 301 2.51 -3.03 5.43
C PHE A 301 1.58 -3.83 6.35
N LEU A 302 0.37 -3.33 6.59
CA LEU A 302 -0.62 -3.99 7.45
C LEU A 302 -1.01 -5.37 6.91
N LYS A 303 -1.15 -5.51 5.59
CA LYS A 303 -1.43 -6.78 4.93
C LYS A 303 -0.34 -7.81 5.21
N ASP A 304 0.92 -7.44 4.99
CA ASP A 304 2.05 -8.34 5.26
C ASP A 304 2.14 -8.69 6.76
N SER A 305 1.81 -7.73 7.65
CA SER A 305 1.79 -7.98 9.10
C SER A 305 0.64 -8.87 9.58
N ALA A 306 -0.47 -8.89 8.84
CA ALA A 306 -1.67 -9.63 9.19
C ALA A 306 -1.46 -11.15 9.09
N ASP A 307 -0.48 -11.61 8.31
CA ASP A 307 -0.10 -13.02 8.28
C ASP A 307 0.55 -13.45 9.60
N VAL A 308 1.20 -12.52 10.31
CA VAL A 308 1.91 -12.78 11.57
C VAL A 308 1.03 -12.49 12.79
N SER A 309 0.24 -11.41 12.81
CA SER A 309 -0.56 -11.01 13.97
C SER A 309 -1.74 -10.09 13.62
N GLN A 310 -2.82 -10.12 14.41
CA GLN A 310 -3.95 -9.17 14.29
C GLN A 310 -3.69 -7.80 14.92
N VAL A 311 -2.63 -7.63 15.70
CA VAL A 311 -2.45 -6.46 16.58
C VAL A 311 -2.48 -5.14 15.80
N LEU A 312 -1.77 -5.04 14.68
CA LEU A 312 -1.68 -3.78 13.94
C LEU A 312 -2.99 -3.41 13.21
N LEU A 313 -3.84 -4.39 12.86
CA LEU A 313 -5.19 -4.11 12.36
C LEU A 313 -6.10 -3.60 13.48
N ALA A 314 -5.92 -4.10 14.71
CA ALA A 314 -6.60 -3.54 15.88
C ALA A 314 -6.12 -2.12 16.19
N ASP A 315 -4.83 -1.82 15.99
CA ASP A 315 -4.29 -0.46 16.12
C ASP A 315 -4.87 0.50 15.08
N LEU A 316 -5.05 0.06 13.83
CA LEU A 316 -5.73 0.85 12.81
C LEU A 316 -7.19 1.16 13.21
N ARG A 317 -7.86 0.21 13.86
CA ARG A 317 -9.21 0.41 14.39
C ARG A 317 -9.21 1.40 15.56
N SER A 318 -8.34 1.23 16.55
CA SER A 318 -8.32 2.07 17.75
C SER A 318 -7.95 3.53 17.43
N SER A 319 -7.10 3.74 16.42
CA SER A 319 -6.74 5.05 15.87
C SER A 319 -7.80 5.68 14.96
N GLN A 320 -8.97 5.04 14.78
CA GLN A 320 -10.04 5.49 13.89
C GLN A 320 -9.61 5.58 12.40
N GLY A 321 -8.62 4.80 11.98
CA GLY A 321 -8.11 4.81 10.60
C GLY A 321 -9.16 4.40 9.57
N TYR A 322 -10.05 3.45 9.90
CA TYR A 322 -11.15 3.04 9.04
C TYR A 322 -12.17 4.16 8.81
N ILE A 323 -12.51 4.92 9.86
CA ILE A 323 -13.43 6.06 9.75
C ILE A 323 -12.81 7.14 8.87
N PHE A 324 -11.54 7.48 9.15
CA PHE A 324 -10.81 8.47 8.36
C PHE A 324 -10.74 8.11 6.87
N LEU A 325 -10.47 6.85 6.53
CA LEU A 325 -10.49 6.39 5.15
C LEU A 325 -11.88 6.56 4.48
N GLY A 326 -12.96 6.31 5.23
CA GLY A 326 -14.32 6.54 4.74
C GLY A 326 -14.60 8.01 4.43
N GLU A 327 -14.21 8.91 5.33
CA GLU A 327 -14.30 10.36 5.08
C GLU A 327 -13.43 10.78 3.89
N PHE A 328 -12.23 10.23 3.77
CA PHE A 328 -11.30 10.55 2.70
C PHE A 328 -11.82 10.10 1.33
N LEU A 329 -12.45 8.93 1.22
CA LEU A 329 -13.12 8.49 -0.01
C LEU A 329 -14.25 9.45 -0.42
N LEU A 330 -15.01 9.97 0.54
CA LEU A 330 -16.05 10.98 0.27
C LEU A 330 -15.46 12.35 -0.08
N LYS A 331 -14.27 12.70 0.43
CA LYS A 331 -13.51 13.88 0.01
C LYS A 331 -13.04 13.74 -1.45
N LEU A 332 -12.55 12.57 -1.83
CA LEU A 332 -12.15 12.27 -3.22
C LEU A 332 -13.33 12.31 -4.20
N GLU A 333 -14.52 11.90 -3.77
CA GLU A 333 -15.74 11.98 -4.58
C GLU A 333 -16.13 13.43 -4.93
N GLN A 334 -15.85 14.37 -4.03
CA GLN A 334 -16.15 15.79 -4.24
C GLN A 334 -15.14 16.48 -5.16
N ASP A 335 -13.98 15.87 -5.37
CA ASP A 335 -12.96 16.37 -6.27
C ASP A 335 -13.32 16.06 -7.72
N SER A 336 -13.28 17.08 -8.57
CA SER A 336 -13.65 16.98 -9.98
C SER A 336 -12.53 16.43 -10.86
N ALA A 337 -11.33 16.23 -10.32
CA ALA A 337 -10.20 15.67 -11.06
C ALA A 337 -10.44 14.20 -11.45
N PRO A 338 -10.17 13.79 -12.71
CA PRO A 338 -10.32 12.40 -13.13
C PRO A 338 -9.39 11.46 -12.34
N GLU A 339 -8.21 11.94 -11.96
CA GLU A 339 -7.26 11.19 -11.14
C GLU A 339 -7.84 10.84 -9.76
N SER A 340 -8.69 11.69 -9.19
CA SER A 340 -9.33 11.47 -7.88
C SER A 340 -10.39 10.37 -7.96
N THR A 341 -11.09 10.23 -9.09
CA THR A 341 -12.02 9.11 -9.32
C THR A 341 -11.27 7.79 -9.42
N ASP A 342 -10.16 7.74 -10.16
CA ASP A 342 -9.33 6.54 -10.26
C ASP A 342 -8.65 6.19 -8.91
N ALA A 343 -8.22 7.20 -8.16
CA ALA A 343 -7.68 7.02 -6.81
C ALA A 343 -8.72 6.44 -5.85
N ALA A 344 -9.95 6.97 -5.85
CA ALA A 344 -11.05 6.43 -5.04
C ALA A 344 -11.35 4.98 -5.40
N ARG A 345 -11.37 4.65 -6.70
CA ARG A 345 -11.53 3.26 -7.16
C ARG A 345 -10.42 2.36 -6.63
N ASN A 346 -9.16 2.78 -6.72
CA ASN A 346 -8.03 1.98 -6.23
C ASN A 346 -8.08 1.77 -4.72
N LEU A 347 -8.49 2.79 -3.95
CA LEU A 347 -8.68 2.67 -2.50
C LEU A 347 -9.83 1.72 -2.13
N VAL A 348 -10.93 1.72 -2.89
CA VAL A 348 -12.04 0.78 -2.69
C VAL A 348 -11.60 -0.66 -2.96
N LEU A 349 -10.82 -0.90 -4.02
CA LEU A 349 -10.25 -2.23 -4.29
C LEU A 349 -9.27 -2.68 -3.20
N LEU A 350 -8.49 -1.74 -2.67
CA LEU A 350 -7.57 -1.99 -1.57
C LEU A 350 -8.31 -2.33 -0.27
N LEU A 351 -9.43 -1.67 0.02
CA LEU A 351 -10.35 -2.01 1.11
C LEU A 351 -10.88 -3.44 1.00
N ALA A 352 -11.21 -3.86 -0.22
CA ALA A 352 -11.61 -5.24 -0.50
C ALA A 352 -10.50 -6.21 -0.09
N SER A 353 -9.26 -5.96 -0.53
CA SER A 353 -8.12 -6.79 -0.12
C SER A 353 -7.96 -6.78 1.40
N LEU A 354 -8.09 -5.62 2.05
CA LEU A 354 -7.92 -5.49 3.50
C LEU A 354 -9.02 -6.22 4.28
N ALA A 355 -10.24 -6.30 3.76
CA ALA A 355 -11.34 -7.08 4.33
C ALA A 355 -11.02 -8.60 4.40
N MET A 356 -10.19 -9.08 3.47
CA MET A 356 -9.72 -10.48 3.41
C MET A 356 -8.43 -10.70 4.20
N CYS A 357 -7.80 -9.62 4.69
CA CYS A 357 -6.57 -9.69 5.46
C CYS A 357 -6.87 -9.90 6.95
N GLY A 358 -6.09 -10.77 7.59
CA GLY A 358 -6.19 -11.04 9.02
C GLY A 358 -5.53 -12.37 9.36
N HIS A 359 -5.02 -12.48 10.58
CA HIS A 359 -4.39 -13.69 11.10
C HIS A 359 -5.43 -14.76 11.51
N THR A 360 -6.59 -14.31 11.98
CA THR A 360 -7.68 -15.16 12.46
C THR A 360 -8.76 -15.29 11.41
N GLU A 361 -9.13 -16.52 11.07
CA GLU A 361 -10.25 -16.78 10.17
C GLU A 361 -11.59 -16.60 10.90
N LEU A 362 -12.46 -15.76 10.34
CA LEU A 362 -13.78 -15.54 10.89
C LEU A 362 -14.73 -16.65 10.45
N GLN A 363 -15.62 -17.05 11.34
CA GLN A 363 -16.59 -18.11 11.09
C GLN A 363 -17.95 -17.53 10.74
N PRO A 364 -18.71 -18.18 9.84
CA PRO A 364 -20.04 -17.74 9.47
C PRO A 364 -20.98 -17.82 10.68
N SER A 365 -21.92 -16.87 10.73
CA SER A 365 -22.96 -16.85 11.75
C SER A 365 -23.81 -18.12 11.68
N GLN A 366 -24.04 -18.79 12.83
CA GLN A 366 -24.96 -19.93 12.89
C GLN A 366 -26.44 -19.52 12.75
N ALA A 367 -26.76 -18.23 12.75
CA ALA A 367 -28.13 -17.74 12.58
C ALA A 367 -28.75 -18.20 11.25
N ALA A 368 -27.96 -18.20 10.17
CA ALA A 368 -28.39 -18.68 8.85
C ALA A 368 -28.79 -20.18 8.83
N ALA A 369 -28.30 -20.99 9.78
CA ALA A 369 -28.69 -22.39 9.91
C ALA A 369 -30.05 -22.58 10.59
N GLY A 370 -30.57 -21.57 11.30
CA GLY A 370 -31.83 -21.62 12.05
C GLY A 370 -33.03 -21.03 11.34
N THR A 371 -32.90 -20.60 10.07
CA THR A 371 -33.98 -19.90 9.37
C THR A 371 -35.18 -20.81 9.09
N PRO A 372 -36.42 -20.30 9.23
CA PRO A 372 -37.64 -21.07 9.01
C PRO A 372 -37.83 -21.47 7.53
N PHE A 373 -37.34 -20.65 6.60
CA PHE A 373 -37.39 -20.91 5.17
C PHE A 373 -36.03 -21.39 4.68
N LYS A 374 -35.96 -22.63 4.20
CA LYS A 374 -34.73 -23.22 3.63
C LYS A 374 -35.00 -23.76 2.24
N LEU A 375 -34.13 -23.40 1.31
CA LEU A 375 -34.10 -23.99 -0.02
C LEU A 375 -33.52 -25.41 0.06
N SER A 376 -33.96 -26.27 -0.85
CA SER A 376 -33.52 -27.66 -0.88
C SER A 376 -32.00 -27.74 -1.12
N GLY A 377 -31.31 -28.56 -0.33
CA GLY A 377 -29.86 -28.74 -0.43
C GLY A 377 -29.02 -27.59 0.14
N PHE A 378 -29.62 -26.61 0.82
CA PHE A 378 -28.86 -25.54 1.46
C PHE A 378 -28.15 -26.03 2.73
N SER A 379 -26.86 -25.73 2.83
CA SER A 379 -26.03 -25.84 4.02
C SER A 379 -25.17 -24.60 4.14
N VAL A 380 -24.97 -24.09 5.37
CA VAL A 380 -24.13 -22.90 5.59
C VAL A 380 -22.70 -23.20 5.11
N PRO A 381 -22.21 -22.50 4.07
CA PRO A 381 -20.85 -22.69 3.56
C PRO A 381 -19.82 -22.39 4.63
N GLN A 382 -18.76 -23.20 4.67
CA GLN A 382 -17.60 -22.96 5.54
C GLN A 382 -16.49 -22.27 4.74
N PRO A 383 -15.63 -21.48 5.41
CA PRO A 383 -14.47 -20.86 4.79
C PRO A 383 -13.62 -21.88 4.03
N SER A 384 -13.23 -21.53 2.81
CA SER A 384 -12.44 -22.40 1.92
C SER A 384 -10.99 -22.61 2.39
N GLY A 385 -10.49 -21.78 3.30
CA GLY A 385 -9.10 -21.80 3.77
C GLY A 385 -8.07 -21.25 2.76
N LEU A 386 -8.51 -20.74 1.60
CA LEU A 386 -7.63 -20.26 0.52
C LEU A 386 -7.16 -18.80 0.70
N GLY A 387 -7.43 -18.18 1.85
CA GLY A 387 -7.13 -16.75 2.08
C GLY A 387 -8.09 -15.78 1.38
N THR A 388 -9.18 -16.30 0.82
CA THR A 388 -10.25 -15.52 0.17
C THR A 388 -11.53 -15.46 1.00
N SER A 389 -11.44 -15.79 2.28
CA SER A 389 -12.52 -15.63 3.26
C SER A 389 -12.34 -14.34 4.07
N VAL A 390 -13.42 -13.65 4.43
CA VAL A 390 -13.35 -12.36 5.15
C VAL A 390 -12.73 -12.55 6.53
N ARG A 391 -11.76 -11.70 6.86
CA ARG A 391 -11.05 -11.73 8.16
C ARG A 391 -11.07 -10.40 8.90
N ASN A 392 -11.47 -9.33 8.21
CA ASN A 392 -11.54 -7.99 8.75
C ASN A 392 -12.88 -7.32 8.40
N VAL A 393 -13.83 -7.44 9.33
CA VAL A 393 -15.17 -6.85 9.19
C VAL A 393 -15.11 -5.32 9.15
N HIS A 394 -14.15 -4.68 9.81
CA HIS A 394 -14.08 -3.21 9.88
C HIS A 394 -13.72 -2.58 8.54
N ALA A 395 -12.80 -3.20 7.78
CA ALA A 395 -12.53 -2.75 6.41
C ALA A 395 -13.78 -2.86 5.52
N PHE A 396 -14.54 -3.95 5.66
CA PHE A 396 -15.81 -4.11 4.94
C PHE A 396 -16.86 -3.06 5.37
N GLN A 397 -16.95 -2.72 6.65
CA GLN A 397 -17.85 -1.67 7.16
C GLN A 397 -17.57 -0.29 6.55
N VAL A 398 -16.33 0.00 6.13
CA VAL A 398 -16.01 1.24 5.41
C VAL A 398 -16.76 1.29 4.08
N LEU A 399 -16.77 0.19 3.31
CA LEU A 399 -17.52 0.11 2.05
C LEU A 399 -19.01 0.38 2.28
N GLN A 400 -19.59 -0.19 3.34
CA GLN A 400 -20.99 0.05 3.69
C GLN A 400 -21.26 1.52 4.00
N THR A 401 -20.45 2.10 4.87
CA THR A 401 -20.61 3.47 5.36
C THR A 401 -20.46 4.49 4.24
N VAL A 402 -19.46 4.29 3.37
CA VAL A 402 -19.22 5.16 2.21
C VAL A 402 -20.37 5.02 1.21
N PHE A 403 -20.82 3.80 0.88
CA PHE A 403 -21.94 3.63 -0.05
C PHE A 403 -23.21 4.36 0.42
N LEU A 404 -23.54 4.29 1.71
CA LEU A 404 -24.73 4.96 2.25
C LEU A 404 -24.68 6.48 2.11
N ARG A 405 -23.48 7.08 2.07
CA ARG A 405 -23.26 8.53 2.01
C ARG A 405 -22.91 9.05 0.62
N ALA A 406 -22.29 8.24 -0.23
CA ALA A 406 -21.86 8.61 -1.58
C ALA A 406 -23.05 8.98 -2.47
N THR A 407 -22.83 9.85 -3.45
CA THR A 407 -23.87 10.33 -4.37
C THR A 407 -23.51 10.12 -5.84
N SER A 408 -22.22 10.01 -6.15
CA SER A 408 -21.69 9.76 -7.48
C SER A 408 -21.99 8.34 -7.96
N SER A 409 -22.30 8.21 -9.24
CA SER A 409 -22.56 6.89 -9.85
C SER A 409 -21.29 6.03 -9.86
N SER A 410 -20.14 6.64 -10.14
CA SER A 410 -18.84 5.97 -10.20
C SER A 410 -18.49 5.29 -8.88
N LEU A 411 -18.47 6.03 -7.77
CA LEU A 411 -18.10 5.48 -6.46
C LEU A 411 -19.13 4.45 -5.99
N CYS A 412 -20.43 4.73 -6.13
CA CYS A 412 -21.48 3.78 -5.75
C CYS A 412 -21.36 2.46 -6.52
N CYS A 413 -21.16 2.51 -7.83
CA CYS A 413 -21.01 1.32 -8.67
C CYS A 413 -19.75 0.52 -8.30
N VAL A 414 -18.61 1.19 -8.12
CA VAL A 414 -17.36 0.53 -7.75
C VAL A 414 -17.48 -0.16 -6.38
N ILE A 415 -18.15 0.47 -5.40
CA ILE A 415 -18.37 -0.15 -4.09
C ILE A 415 -19.27 -1.39 -4.22
N LEU A 416 -20.37 -1.31 -4.95
CA LEU A 416 -21.26 -2.47 -5.15
C LEU A 416 -20.56 -3.62 -5.89
N ASP A 417 -19.78 -3.32 -6.93
CA ASP A 417 -18.98 -4.32 -7.64
C ASP A 417 -17.93 -4.95 -6.74
N THR A 418 -17.35 -4.15 -5.84
CA THR A 418 -16.36 -4.62 -4.87
C THR A 418 -16.99 -5.53 -3.81
N ILE A 419 -18.15 -5.15 -3.25
CA ILE A 419 -18.91 -5.99 -2.31
C ILE A 419 -19.32 -7.30 -2.99
N SER A 420 -19.81 -7.22 -4.24
CA SER A 420 -20.12 -8.39 -5.06
C SER A 420 -18.90 -9.29 -5.23
N SER A 421 -17.73 -8.74 -5.56
CA SER A 421 -16.47 -9.48 -5.66
C SER A 421 -16.09 -10.18 -4.36
N VAL A 422 -16.24 -9.52 -3.20
CA VAL A 422 -16.01 -10.13 -1.89
C VAL A 422 -16.96 -11.32 -1.66
N TYR A 423 -18.24 -11.20 -1.99
CA TYR A 423 -19.19 -12.31 -1.86
C TYR A 423 -18.91 -13.48 -2.82
N HIS A 424 -18.37 -13.20 -4.02
CA HIS A 424 -17.97 -14.24 -4.97
C HIS A 424 -16.64 -14.91 -4.63
N ALA A 425 -15.75 -14.22 -3.91
CA ALA A 425 -14.42 -14.74 -3.55
C ALA A 425 -14.47 -15.99 -2.67
N ASP A 426 -15.49 -16.11 -1.82
CA ASP A 426 -15.80 -17.30 -1.05
C ASP A 426 -17.30 -17.29 -0.68
N ARG A 427 -17.99 -18.42 -0.89
CA ARG A 427 -19.41 -18.56 -0.55
C ARG A 427 -19.70 -18.33 0.94
N ALA A 428 -18.71 -18.52 1.81
CA ALA A 428 -18.84 -18.24 3.24
C ALA A 428 -18.91 -16.74 3.55
N ASN A 429 -18.41 -15.85 2.68
CA ASN A 429 -18.23 -14.43 2.98
C ASN A 429 -19.53 -13.70 3.29
N TYR A 430 -20.60 -13.98 2.53
CA TYR A 430 -21.91 -13.41 2.83
C TYR A 430 -22.39 -13.80 4.24
N PHE A 431 -22.15 -15.04 4.67
CA PHE A 431 -22.58 -15.54 5.97
C PHE A 431 -21.69 -15.08 7.14
N ILE A 432 -20.41 -14.84 6.89
CA ILE A 432 -19.51 -14.15 7.84
C ILE A 432 -19.99 -12.72 8.07
N LEU A 433 -20.44 -12.05 7.01
CA LEU A 433 -20.88 -10.67 7.02
C LEU A 433 -22.38 -10.48 7.29
N GLU A 434 -23.13 -11.57 7.53
CA GLU A 434 -24.59 -11.53 7.72
C GLU A 434 -25.00 -10.55 8.83
N SER A 435 -24.22 -10.48 9.91
CA SER A 435 -24.48 -9.58 11.05
C SER A 435 -24.37 -8.10 10.70
N GLN A 436 -23.78 -7.76 9.55
CA GLN A 436 -23.64 -6.37 9.10
C GLN A 436 -24.87 -5.86 8.35
N HIS A 437 -25.81 -6.74 7.98
CA HIS A 437 -27.09 -6.40 7.34
C HIS A 437 -26.94 -5.46 6.12
N THR A 438 -25.87 -5.67 5.34
CA THR A 438 -25.45 -4.79 4.23
C THR A 438 -26.58 -4.47 3.26
N ILE A 439 -27.18 -5.52 2.69
CA ILE A 439 -28.17 -5.39 1.61
C ILE A 439 -29.46 -4.78 2.18
N SER A 440 -29.87 -5.17 3.39
CA SER A 440 -31.02 -4.61 4.08
C SER A 440 -30.88 -3.10 4.33
N GLN A 441 -29.71 -2.66 4.82
CA GLN A 441 -29.45 -1.23 5.05
C GLN A 441 -29.39 -0.43 3.75
N PHE A 442 -28.82 -1.02 2.69
CA PHE A 442 -28.74 -0.37 1.38
C PHE A 442 -30.13 -0.18 0.77
N ALA A 443 -31.03 -1.16 0.91
CA ALA A 443 -32.40 -1.10 0.41
C ALA A 443 -33.17 0.13 0.95
N GLU A 444 -32.91 0.56 2.19
CA GLU A 444 -33.58 1.73 2.78
C GLU A 444 -33.26 3.04 2.05
N LYS A 445 -32.05 3.16 1.46
CA LYS A 445 -31.59 4.38 0.79
C LYS A 445 -31.38 4.24 -0.72
N ILE A 446 -31.67 3.07 -1.30
CA ILE A 446 -31.35 2.77 -2.70
C ILE A 446 -32.10 3.68 -3.68
N HIS A 447 -33.30 4.13 -3.32
CA HIS A 447 -34.08 5.09 -4.11
C HIS A 447 -33.39 6.45 -4.31
N GLN A 448 -32.42 6.79 -3.44
CA GLN A 448 -31.65 8.04 -3.51
C GLN A 448 -30.37 7.89 -4.35
N LYS A 449 -30.04 6.66 -4.79
CA LYS A 449 -28.80 6.37 -5.52
C LYS A 449 -29.02 6.43 -7.04
N PRO A 450 -27.95 6.67 -7.82
CA PRO A 450 -28.03 6.70 -9.28
C PRO A 450 -28.56 5.39 -9.88
N LYS A 451 -29.19 5.47 -11.04
CA LYS A 451 -29.82 4.35 -11.74
C LYS A 451 -28.88 3.13 -11.84
N GLU A 452 -27.65 3.32 -12.30
CA GLU A 452 -26.67 2.23 -12.46
C GLU A 452 -26.36 1.51 -11.13
N ALA A 453 -26.32 2.25 -10.02
CA ALA A 453 -26.13 1.67 -8.69
C ALA A 453 -27.37 0.88 -8.22
N GLN A 454 -28.58 1.34 -8.57
CA GLN A 454 -29.80 0.58 -8.27
C GLN A 454 -29.81 -0.77 -9.00
N ASP A 455 -29.39 -0.83 -10.27
CA ASP A 455 -29.29 -2.10 -11.02
C ASP A 455 -28.34 -3.08 -10.33
N LYS A 456 -27.14 -2.62 -9.99
CA LYS A 456 -26.12 -3.44 -9.30
C LYS A 456 -26.58 -3.90 -7.93
N PHE A 457 -27.34 -3.09 -7.20
CA PHE A 457 -27.92 -3.47 -5.92
C PHE A 457 -28.90 -4.64 -6.06
N PHE A 458 -29.83 -4.60 -7.02
CA PHE A 458 -30.78 -5.70 -7.21
C PHE A 458 -30.09 -6.97 -7.74
N GLN A 459 -29.05 -6.84 -8.57
CA GLN A 459 -28.20 -7.98 -8.94
C GLN A 459 -27.50 -8.60 -7.72
N LEU A 460 -27.09 -7.79 -6.75
CA LEU A 460 -26.49 -8.27 -5.49
C LEU A 460 -27.53 -8.99 -4.61
N LEU A 461 -28.79 -8.57 -4.60
CA LEU A 461 -29.87 -9.29 -3.93
C LEU A 461 -30.13 -10.66 -4.59
N GLU A 462 -30.20 -10.67 -5.92
CA GLU A 462 -30.38 -11.88 -6.73
C GLU A 462 -29.24 -12.88 -6.54
N LEU A 463 -28.01 -12.40 -6.40
CA LEU A 463 -26.83 -13.22 -6.09
C LEU A 463 -27.06 -14.13 -4.87
N VAL A 464 -27.63 -13.57 -3.80
CA VAL A 464 -27.86 -14.29 -2.54
C VAL A 464 -28.86 -15.44 -2.75
N VAL A 465 -29.89 -15.21 -3.56
CA VAL A 465 -30.89 -16.23 -3.86
C VAL A 465 -30.36 -17.28 -4.83
N PHE A 466 -29.85 -16.83 -5.99
CA PHE A 466 -29.56 -17.72 -7.11
C PHE A 466 -28.24 -18.47 -6.96
N GLN A 467 -27.20 -17.81 -6.45
CA GLN A 467 -25.86 -18.43 -6.36
C GLN A 467 -25.58 -19.02 -4.98
N LEU A 468 -26.00 -18.33 -3.90
CA LEU A 468 -25.81 -18.84 -2.54
C LEU A 468 -26.93 -19.78 -2.08
N ASN A 469 -28.01 -19.90 -2.85
CA ASN A 469 -29.17 -20.75 -2.55
C ASN A 469 -29.75 -20.47 -1.15
N TYR A 470 -29.79 -19.20 -0.75
CA TYR A 470 -30.27 -18.73 0.55
C TYR A 470 -31.55 -17.90 0.41
N VAL A 471 -32.36 -17.86 1.48
CA VAL A 471 -33.58 -17.04 1.53
C VAL A 471 -33.30 -15.78 2.36
N PRO A 472 -33.04 -14.62 1.73
CA PRO A 472 -32.66 -13.39 2.42
C PRO A 472 -33.90 -12.67 2.98
N VAL A 473 -34.46 -13.21 4.07
CA VAL A 473 -35.72 -12.72 4.67
C VAL A 473 -35.63 -11.24 5.07
N LYS A 474 -34.51 -10.82 5.67
CA LYS A 474 -34.33 -9.44 6.14
C LYS A 474 -34.29 -8.46 4.97
N GLU A 475 -33.60 -8.82 3.90
CA GLU A 475 -33.49 -8.04 2.68
C GLU A 475 -34.84 -7.94 1.96
N LEU A 476 -35.60 -9.04 1.89
CA LEU A 476 -36.94 -9.05 1.31
C LEU A 476 -37.93 -8.17 2.10
N ILE A 477 -37.84 -8.15 3.43
CA ILE A 477 -38.59 -7.21 4.26
C ILE A 477 -38.22 -5.76 3.91
N SER A 478 -36.92 -5.45 3.77
CA SER A 478 -36.50 -4.10 3.37
C SER A 478 -37.01 -3.71 1.98
N CYS A 479 -37.03 -4.64 1.02
CA CYS A 479 -37.67 -4.42 -0.30
C CYS A 479 -39.19 -4.17 -0.17
N SER A 480 -39.87 -4.89 0.72
CA SER A 480 -41.28 -4.66 1.00
C SER A 480 -41.54 -3.25 1.55
N ILE A 481 -40.68 -2.78 2.46
CA ILE A 481 -40.75 -1.42 3.01
C ILE A 481 -40.46 -0.37 1.92
N LEU A 482 -39.44 -0.60 1.08
CA LEU A 482 -39.10 0.27 -0.05
C LEU A 482 -40.30 0.48 -0.98
N LEU A 483 -40.98 -0.60 -1.38
CA LEU A 483 -42.18 -0.53 -2.22
C LEU A 483 -43.33 0.20 -1.53
N LYS A 484 -43.51 -0.01 -0.22
CA LYS A 484 -44.57 0.66 0.57
C LYS A 484 -44.33 2.16 0.77
N GLN A 485 -43.07 2.61 0.77
CA GLN A 485 -42.74 4.03 0.94
C GLN A 485 -42.99 4.84 -0.34
N HIS A 486 -42.93 4.20 -1.52
CA HIS A 486 -43.18 4.83 -2.83
C HIS A 486 -42.30 6.06 -3.10
N CYS A 487 -41.01 6.01 -2.74
CA CYS A 487 -40.12 7.15 -2.90
C CYS A 487 -39.68 7.40 -4.36
N SER A 488 -39.61 6.35 -5.18
CA SER A 488 -39.18 6.42 -6.58
C SER A 488 -39.76 5.27 -7.39
N VAL A 489 -40.21 5.58 -8.59
CA VAL A 489 -40.94 4.63 -9.45
C VAL A 489 -40.00 3.76 -10.22
N ASP A 490 -38.97 4.35 -10.85
CA ASP A 490 -37.95 3.58 -11.58
C ASP A 490 -37.31 2.55 -10.62
N CYS A 491 -37.05 2.97 -9.37
CA CYS A 491 -36.57 2.10 -8.31
C CYS A 491 -37.59 1.01 -7.93
N SER A 492 -38.87 1.37 -7.79
CA SER A 492 -39.94 0.42 -7.48
C SER A 492 -40.12 -0.62 -8.59
N LEU A 493 -40.07 -0.22 -9.86
CA LEU A 493 -40.14 -1.11 -11.02
C LEU A 493 -38.98 -2.12 -11.00
N ARG A 494 -37.76 -1.66 -10.76
CA ARG A 494 -36.58 -2.53 -10.64
C ARG A 494 -36.69 -3.51 -9.48
N CYS A 495 -37.20 -3.05 -8.33
CA CYS A 495 -37.49 -3.92 -7.20
C CYS A 495 -38.51 -5.00 -7.58
N MET A 496 -39.58 -4.63 -8.29
CA MET A 496 -40.62 -5.55 -8.74
C MET A 496 -40.09 -6.59 -9.74
N GLU A 497 -39.24 -6.17 -10.68
CA GLU A 497 -38.56 -7.06 -11.63
C GLU A 497 -37.69 -8.09 -10.91
N SER A 498 -36.90 -7.64 -9.92
CA SER A 498 -36.06 -8.54 -9.14
C SER A 498 -36.89 -9.52 -8.29
N LEU A 499 -37.96 -9.03 -7.64
CA LEU A 499 -38.88 -9.89 -6.90
C LEU A 499 -39.59 -10.92 -7.80
N LEU A 500 -39.92 -10.54 -9.04
CA LEU A 500 -40.49 -11.47 -10.01
C LEU A 500 -39.47 -12.55 -10.43
N SER A 501 -38.22 -12.17 -10.63
CA SER A 501 -37.12 -13.11 -10.93
C SER A 501 -36.91 -14.12 -9.80
N ILE A 502 -36.90 -13.65 -8.54
CA ILE A 502 -36.79 -14.50 -7.35
C ILE A 502 -37.98 -15.46 -7.23
N LEU A 503 -39.21 -14.99 -7.49
CA LEU A 503 -40.41 -15.82 -7.43
C LEU A 503 -40.40 -16.95 -8.49
N ARG A 504 -39.78 -16.70 -9.65
CA ARG A 504 -39.64 -17.69 -10.72
C ARG A 504 -38.60 -18.77 -10.39
N PHE A 505 -37.67 -18.50 -9.49
CA PHE A 505 -36.59 -19.43 -9.13
C PHE A 505 -37.07 -20.61 -8.28
N SER A 506 -37.95 -20.36 -7.30
CA SER A 506 -38.48 -21.42 -6.43
C SER A 506 -39.90 -21.12 -5.95
N PRO A 507 -40.80 -22.12 -5.94
CA PRO A 507 -42.17 -21.93 -5.44
C PRO A 507 -42.22 -21.56 -3.95
N LEU A 508 -41.17 -21.86 -3.18
CA LEU A 508 -41.04 -21.48 -1.76
C LEU A 508 -41.24 -19.97 -1.56
N PHE A 509 -40.80 -19.15 -2.52
CA PHE A 509 -40.92 -17.69 -2.41
C PHE A 509 -42.37 -17.20 -2.41
N LYS A 510 -43.35 -18.01 -2.86
CA LYS A 510 -44.78 -17.68 -2.71
C LYS A 510 -45.20 -17.61 -1.24
N ASP A 511 -44.61 -18.44 -0.40
CA ASP A 511 -44.93 -18.48 1.03
C ASP A 511 -44.07 -17.44 1.76
N VAL A 512 -42.78 -17.31 1.40
CA VAL A 512 -41.93 -16.23 1.92
C VAL A 512 -42.55 -14.87 1.67
N TYR A 513 -43.04 -14.57 0.45
CA TYR A 513 -43.64 -13.28 0.11
C TYR A 513 -44.93 -12.97 0.87
N ARG A 514 -45.66 -14.00 1.30
CA ARG A 514 -46.83 -13.82 2.18
C ARG A 514 -46.38 -13.45 3.58
N GLU A 515 -45.40 -14.18 4.11
CA GLU A 515 -44.92 -14.06 5.48
C GLU A 515 -44.15 -12.76 5.73
N VAL A 516 -43.37 -12.29 4.74
CA VAL A 516 -42.64 -11.01 4.85
C VAL A 516 -43.49 -9.79 4.43
N GLY A 517 -44.75 -9.98 4.08
CA GLY A 517 -45.69 -8.89 3.77
C GLY A 517 -45.60 -8.31 2.35
N ILE A 518 -44.77 -8.87 1.46
CA ILE A 518 -44.66 -8.40 0.06
C ILE A 518 -46.00 -8.49 -0.65
N LEU A 519 -46.76 -9.59 -0.50
CA LEU A 519 -48.05 -9.74 -1.17
C LEU A 519 -49.04 -8.62 -0.82
N GLU A 520 -49.08 -8.21 0.45
CA GLU A 520 -49.94 -7.12 0.91
C GLU A 520 -49.53 -5.80 0.25
N VAL A 521 -48.23 -5.51 0.21
CA VAL A 521 -47.69 -4.31 -0.43
C VAL A 521 -47.97 -4.30 -1.93
N LEU A 522 -47.86 -5.45 -2.63
CA LEU A 522 -48.21 -5.55 -4.04
C LEU A 522 -49.67 -5.20 -4.32
N VAL A 523 -50.60 -5.66 -3.45
CA VAL A 523 -52.03 -5.30 -3.55
C VAL A 523 -52.23 -3.80 -3.33
N GLN A 524 -51.52 -3.20 -2.36
CA GLN A 524 -51.56 -1.76 -2.12
C GLN A 524 -51.03 -0.97 -3.33
N CYS A 525 -49.93 -1.41 -3.95
CA CYS A 525 -49.40 -0.82 -5.19
C CYS A 525 -50.42 -0.89 -6.33
N LEU A 526 -51.09 -2.04 -6.53
CA LEU A 526 -52.11 -2.22 -7.57
C LEU A 526 -53.35 -1.34 -7.32
N ALA A 527 -53.82 -1.26 -6.07
CA ALA A 527 -54.96 -0.41 -5.71
C ALA A 527 -54.64 1.06 -6.01
N ARG A 528 -53.45 1.52 -5.62
CA ARG A 528 -52.98 2.88 -5.92
C ARG A 528 -52.89 3.14 -7.42
N TYR A 529 -52.32 2.20 -8.17
CA TYR A 529 -52.25 2.32 -9.63
C TYR A 529 -53.64 2.38 -10.27
N ALA A 530 -54.59 1.59 -9.79
CA ALA A 530 -55.97 1.64 -10.24
C ALA A 530 -56.63 3.00 -9.97
N ASP A 531 -56.34 3.64 -8.83
CA ASP A 531 -56.86 4.96 -8.51
C ASP A 531 -56.26 6.06 -9.39
N ILE A 532 -54.96 6.01 -9.69
CA ILE A 532 -54.31 6.90 -10.66
C ILE A 532 -54.96 6.78 -12.05
N LEU A 533 -55.22 5.55 -12.51
CA LEU A 533 -55.88 5.30 -13.80
C LEU A 533 -57.33 5.80 -13.85
N LYS A 534 -58.03 5.86 -12.70
CA LYS A 534 -59.36 6.45 -12.61
C LYS A 534 -59.28 7.98 -12.65
N SER A 535 -58.36 8.58 -11.89
CA SER A 535 -58.16 10.04 -11.89
C SER A 535 -57.77 10.56 -13.26
N ARG A 536 -56.91 9.86 -14.00
CA ARG A 536 -56.53 10.23 -15.37
C ARG A 536 -57.69 10.17 -16.35
N ARG A 537 -58.56 9.16 -16.24
CA ARG A 537 -59.77 9.07 -17.05
C ARG A 537 -60.75 10.20 -16.76
N GLN A 538 -60.90 10.59 -15.49
CA GLN A 538 -61.74 11.71 -15.09
C GLN A 538 -61.20 13.05 -15.63
N SER A 539 -59.89 13.29 -15.58
CA SER A 539 -59.29 14.49 -16.19
C SER A 539 -59.41 14.54 -17.72
N GLU A 540 -59.41 13.39 -18.39
CA GLU A 540 -59.62 13.30 -19.85
C GLU A 540 -61.10 13.51 -20.25
N GLU A 541 -62.05 13.19 -19.34
CA GLU A 541 -63.50 13.39 -19.54
C GLU A 541 -63.97 14.82 -19.20
N ASP A 542 -63.29 15.53 -18.29
CA ASP A 542 -63.65 16.89 -17.84
C ASP A 542 -63.12 18.04 -18.73
N GLY A 543 -62.34 17.77 -19.77
CA GLY A 543 -62.15 18.69 -20.91
C GLY A 543 -61.25 19.92 -20.71
N ASP A 544 -60.27 19.91 -19.80
CA ASP A 544 -59.20 20.93 -19.80
C ASP A 544 -58.13 20.56 -20.83
N GLY A 545 -58.35 20.99 -22.08
CA GLY A 545 -57.34 21.04 -23.12
C GLY A 545 -56.38 22.19 -22.88
N GLU A 546 -55.41 22.04 -22.00
CA GLU A 546 -54.15 22.80 -22.06
C GLU A 546 -52.98 21.85 -21.79
N GLU A 547 -52.10 21.75 -22.80
CA GLU A 547 -50.80 21.12 -22.71
C GLU A 547 -50.01 21.74 -21.57
N ASP A 548 -49.96 21.08 -20.43
CA ASP A 548 -48.88 21.27 -19.48
C ASP A 548 -48.26 19.91 -19.20
N GLY A 549 -47.22 19.61 -19.98
CA GLY A 549 -46.39 18.41 -19.91
C GLY A 549 -45.61 18.35 -18.60
N LYS A 550 -46.33 18.23 -17.48
CA LYS A 550 -45.76 17.82 -16.21
C LYS A 550 -45.87 16.31 -16.17
N ASN A 551 -44.71 15.66 -16.33
CA ASN A 551 -44.46 14.31 -15.87
C ASN A 551 -45.20 14.10 -14.55
N VAL A 552 -46.32 13.38 -14.61
CA VAL A 552 -46.90 12.77 -13.42
C VAL A 552 -45.94 11.63 -13.11
N ASP A 553 -44.93 11.94 -12.30
CA ASP A 553 -44.10 10.94 -11.65
C ASP A 553 -45.04 10.01 -10.88
N TRP A 554 -44.90 8.74 -11.22
CA TRP A 554 -45.70 7.58 -10.80
C TRP A 554 -45.70 7.33 -9.28
#